data_AF-A0A291RLV7-F1
#
_entry.id   AF-A0A291RLV7-F1
#
_cell.length_a   1.000
_cell.length_b   1.000
_cell.length_c   1.000
_cell.angle_alpha   90.00
_cell.angle_beta   90.00
_cell.angle_gamma   90.00
#
_symmetry.space_group_name_H-M   'P 1'
#
loop_
_entity.id
_entity.type
_entity.pdbx_description
1 polymer ?
#
loop_
_entity_poly.entity_id
_entity_poly.type
_entity_poly.pdbx_seq_one_letter_code
_entity_poly.pdbx_strand_id
1 'polypeptide(L)'
;MPTSGRPRGDARKERILDVALKTFADNGFRGASIAEIAERCGLSQPGLLHHFPTKAALLAAVLAHRDGVDRDRLGFDDELRGPAALHRLVRLVEYNVHVPGLVRLFTVVSGEAVTADHPAHGWATNRYRTLQEWLGAALAAGIADGTVRPDTDATAVARQVFAMMDGLQLQWLLEPEGVDMAALFGAYIDDLIARIGTNS
;
A
#
# COMPACT_ATOMS: atom_id res chain seq x y z
N MET A 1 -28.05 -24.06 -8.67
CA MET A 1 -27.20 -22.86 -8.69
C MET A 1 -25.93 -23.18 -9.46
N PRO A 2 -25.66 -22.63 -10.65
CA PRO A 2 -24.40 -22.86 -11.32
C PRO A 2 -23.31 -21.99 -10.67
N THR A 3 -22.22 -22.64 -10.25
CA THR A 3 -20.99 -22.00 -9.79
C THR A 3 -20.37 -21.19 -10.93
N SER A 4 -20.27 -19.87 -10.76
CA SER A 4 -19.53 -19.00 -11.67
C SER A 4 -18.04 -19.36 -11.60
N GLY A 5 -17.60 -20.26 -12.49
CA GLY A 5 -16.20 -20.60 -12.65
C GLY A 5 -15.47 -19.44 -13.32
N ARG A 6 -14.62 -18.74 -12.57
CA ARG A 6 -13.75 -17.68 -13.10
C ARG A 6 -12.97 -18.20 -14.31
N PRO A 7 -12.86 -17.44 -15.42
CA PRO A 7 -12.15 -17.90 -16.62
C PRO A 7 -10.73 -18.38 -16.27
N ARG A 8 -10.30 -19.52 -16.84
CA ARG A 8 -8.96 -20.11 -16.58
C ARG A 8 -7.80 -19.13 -16.82
N GLY A 9 -7.99 -18.14 -17.68
CA GLY A 9 -7.01 -17.08 -17.97
C GLY A 9 -6.78 -16.11 -16.81
N ASP A 10 -7.83 -15.77 -16.07
CA ASP A 10 -7.77 -14.80 -14.97
C ASP A 10 -7.09 -15.42 -13.74
N ALA A 11 -7.45 -16.66 -13.41
CA ALA A 11 -6.79 -17.41 -12.33
C ALA A 11 -5.30 -17.66 -12.60
N ARG A 12 -4.88 -17.73 -13.87
CA ARG A 12 -3.47 -17.85 -14.23
C ARG A 12 -2.73 -16.52 -14.04
N LYS A 13 -3.29 -15.40 -14.49
CA LYS A 13 -2.71 -14.08 -14.29
C LYS A 13 -2.53 -13.76 -12.81
N GLU A 14 -3.54 -14.02 -11.99
CA GLU A 14 -3.47 -13.83 -10.52
C GLU A 14 -2.30 -14.60 -9.90
N ARG A 15 -2.14 -15.90 -10.24
CA ARG A 15 -0.99 -16.68 -9.76
C ARG A 15 0.36 -16.09 -10.18
N ILE A 16 0.48 -15.57 -11.41
CA ILE A 16 1.73 -14.92 -11.85
C ILE A 16 1.99 -13.67 -10.99
N LEU A 17 0.97 -12.86 -10.72
CA LEU A 17 1.08 -11.66 -9.90
C LEU A 17 1.46 -11.98 -8.44
N ASP A 18 0.91 -13.05 -7.86
CA ASP A 18 1.27 -13.50 -6.50
C ASP A 18 2.74 -13.94 -6.40
N VAL A 19 3.21 -14.75 -7.35
CA VAL A 19 4.61 -15.21 -7.39
C VAL A 19 5.56 -14.05 -7.66
N ALA A 20 5.18 -13.15 -8.59
CA ALA A 20 5.97 -11.97 -8.92
C ALA A 20 6.06 -11.02 -7.73
N LEU A 21 4.96 -10.81 -6.99
CA LEU A 21 4.96 -10.02 -5.75
C LEU A 21 6.02 -10.54 -4.79
N LYS A 22 5.98 -11.83 -4.47
CA LYS A 22 6.94 -12.42 -3.53
C LYS A 22 8.37 -12.22 -4.01
N THR A 23 8.61 -12.44 -5.30
CA THR A 23 9.94 -12.30 -5.89
C THR A 23 10.46 -10.85 -5.86
N PHE A 24 9.60 -9.85 -6.11
CA PHE A 24 9.97 -8.44 -5.98
C PHE A 24 10.13 -8.01 -4.53
N ALA A 25 9.31 -8.50 -3.61
CA ALA A 25 9.43 -8.22 -2.18
C ALA A 25 10.74 -8.78 -1.59
N ASP A 26 11.15 -9.97 -2.04
CA ASP A 26 12.35 -10.64 -1.53
C ASP A 26 13.64 -10.07 -2.16
N ASN A 27 13.62 -9.72 -3.46
CA ASN A 27 14.84 -9.43 -4.22
C ASN A 27 14.93 -7.99 -4.77
N GLY A 28 13.91 -7.17 -4.54
CA GLY A 28 13.76 -5.86 -5.21
C GLY A 28 13.53 -5.99 -6.72
N PHE A 29 13.33 -4.86 -7.39
CA PHE A 29 13.14 -4.84 -8.83
C PHE A 29 14.38 -5.31 -9.55
N ARG A 30 15.57 -4.82 -9.21
CA ARG A 30 16.80 -5.18 -9.96
C ARG A 30 17.15 -6.67 -9.81
N GLY A 31 17.08 -7.20 -8.59
CA GLY A 31 17.43 -8.58 -8.28
C GLY A 31 16.41 -9.63 -8.74
N ALA A 32 15.13 -9.27 -8.88
CA ALA A 32 14.10 -10.24 -9.29
C ALA A 32 14.34 -10.81 -10.71
N SER A 33 14.23 -12.13 -10.85
CA SER A 33 14.45 -12.85 -12.12
C SER A 33 13.13 -13.24 -12.79
N ILE A 34 12.96 -12.85 -14.07
CA ILE A 34 11.80 -13.29 -14.87
C ILE A 34 11.80 -14.81 -15.10
N ALA A 35 12.98 -15.40 -15.27
CA ALA A 35 13.10 -16.84 -15.47
C ALA A 35 12.65 -17.61 -14.21
N GLU A 36 13.06 -17.14 -13.03
CA GLU A 36 12.65 -17.71 -11.75
C GLU A 36 11.14 -17.58 -11.53
N ILE A 37 10.55 -16.42 -11.82
CA ILE A 37 9.10 -16.22 -11.70
C ILE A 37 8.35 -17.16 -12.65
N ALA A 38 8.83 -17.30 -13.90
CA ALA A 38 8.22 -18.20 -14.88
C ALA A 38 8.28 -19.66 -14.41
N GLU A 39 9.44 -20.12 -13.95
CA GLU A 39 9.65 -21.46 -13.41
C GLU A 39 8.71 -21.75 -12.23
N ARG A 40 8.64 -20.85 -11.24
CA ARG A 40 7.73 -20.96 -10.09
C ARG A 40 6.25 -20.98 -10.49
N CYS A 41 5.91 -20.40 -11.64
CA CYS A 41 4.56 -20.43 -12.21
C CYS A 41 4.30 -21.66 -13.10
N GLY A 42 5.28 -22.54 -13.32
CA GLY A 42 5.18 -23.64 -14.28
C GLY A 42 5.09 -23.17 -15.73
N LEU A 43 5.75 -22.05 -16.07
CA LEU A 43 5.77 -21.44 -17.39
C LEU A 43 7.20 -21.38 -17.94
N SER A 44 7.33 -21.29 -19.26
CA SER A 44 8.56 -20.83 -19.88
C SER A 44 8.67 -19.31 -19.76
N GLN A 45 9.88 -18.77 -19.82
CA GLN A 45 10.10 -17.31 -19.84
C GLN A 45 9.33 -16.63 -20.99
N PRO A 46 9.36 -17.11 -22.25
CA PRO A 46 8.50 -16.57 -23.31
C PRO A 46 7.01 -16.66 -22.98
N GLY A 47 6.57 -17.74 -22.31
CA GLY A 47 5.18 -17.92 -21.88
C GLY A 47 4.74 -16.89 -20.84
N LEU A 48 5.63 -16.52 -19.90
CA LEU A 48 5.36 -15.43 -18.96
C LEU A 48 5.34 -14.07 -19.69
N LEU A 49 6.31 -13.83 -20.58
CA LEU A 49 6.42 -12.58 -21.31
C LEU A 49 5.27 -12.35 -22.29
N HIS A 50 4.59 -13.41 -22.74
CA HIS A 50 3.33 -13.29 -23.46
C HIS A 50 2.22 -12.64 -22.63
N HIS A 51 2.20 -12.86 -21.31
CA HIS A 51 1.26 -12.21 -20.40
C HIS A 51 1.72 -10.81 -19.98
N PHE A 52 3.03 -10.65 -19.73
CA PHE A 52 3.63 -9.40 -19.26
C PHE A 52 4.89 -9.11 -20.07
N PRO A 53 4.82 -8.25 -21.10
CA PRO A 53 5.88 -8.09 -22.11
C PRO A 53 7.27 -7.74 -21.57
N THR A 54 7.35 -7.15 -20.37
CA THR A 54 8.62 -6.78 -19.72
C THR A 54 8.54 -6.97 -18.21
N LYS A 55 9.69 -7.01 -17.53
CA LYS A 55 9.74 -7.03 -16.05
C LYS A 55 9.11 -5.77 -15.44
N ALA A 56 9.27 -4.63 -16.09
CA ALA A 56 8.63 -3.38 -15.68
C ALA A 56 7.09 -3.46 -15.80
N ALA A 57 6.57 -4.03 -16.89
CA ALA A 57 5.14 -4.24 -17.07
C ALA A 57 4.58 -5.24 -16.04
N LEU A 58 5.33 -6.29 -15.70
CA LEU A 58 4.97 -7.21 -14.63
C LEU A 58 4.93 -6.51 -13.26
N LEU A 59 5.96 -5.72 -12.93
CA LEU A 59 5.98 -4.94 -11.69
C LEU A 59 4.79 -3.98 -11.61
N ALA A 60 4.52 -3.21 -12.67
CA ALA A 60 3.38 -2.31 -12.72
C ALA A 60 2.05 -3.05 -12.50
N ALA A 61 1.88 -4.22 -13.10
CA ALA A 61 0.69 -5.04 -12.90
C ALA A 61 0.56 -5.59 -11.47
N VAL A 62 1.66 -6.00 -10.84
CA VAL A 62 1.68 -6.42 -9.42
C VAL A 62 1.22 -5.28 -8.52
N LEU A 63 1.79 -4.09 -8.71
CA LEU A 63 1.49 -2.92 -7.90
C LEU A 63 0.03 -2.46 -8.08
N ALA A 64 -0.44 -2.37 -9.32
CA ALA A 64 -1.84 -2.02 -9.61
C ALA A 64 -2.84 -3.04 -9.03
N HIS A 65 -2.51 -4.33 -9.10
CA HIS A 65 -3.34 -5.38 -8.51
C HIS A 65 -3.46 -5.22 -6.99
N ARG A 66 -2.37 -4.88 -6.30
CA ARG A 66 -2.37 -4.67 -4.85
C ARG A 66 -3.03 -3.38 -4.42
N ASP A 67 -2.81 -2.29 -5.13
CA ASP A 67 -3.51 -1.02 -4.86
C ASP A 67 -5.04 -1.18 -5.00
N GLY A 68 -5.50 -1.98 -5.96
CA GLY A 68 -6.92 -2.31 -6.12
C GLY A 68 -7.47 -3.12 -4.94
N VAL A 69 -6.75 -4.19 -4.54
CA VAL A 69 -7.12 -5.01 -3.38
C VAL A 69 -7.17 -4.18 -2.10
N ASP A 70 -6.20 -3.29 -1.90
CA ASP A 70 -6.17 -2.42 -0.72
C ASP A 70 -7.36 -1.46 -0.72
N ARG A 71 -7.67 -0.83 -1.85
CA ARG A 71 -8.83 0.07 -1.97
C ARG A 71 -10.14 -0.64 -1.66
N ASP A 72 -10.35 -1.82 -2.24
CA ASP A 72 -11.60 -2.57 -2.09
C ASP A 72 -11.75 -3.15 -0.67
N ARG A 73 -10.67 -3.71 -0.10
CA ARG A 73 -10.69 -4.37 1.22
C ARG A 73 -10.63 -3.38 2.37
N LEU A 74 -9.81 -2.34 2.20
CA LEU A 74 -9.46 -1.38 3.23
C LEU A 74 -10.22 -0.07 3.03
N GLY A 75 -11.24 -0.05 2.15
CA GLY A 75 -12.32 0.94 2.10
C GLY A 75 -11.82 2.35 2.35
N PHE A 76 -10.92 2.80 1.46
CA PHE A 76 -10.65 4.23 1.29
C PHE A 76 -11.93 4.84 0.72
N ASP A 77 -12.86 5.08 1.63
CA ASP A 77 -14.20 5.56 1.37
C ASP A 77 -14.18 7.08 1.44
N ASP A 78 -14.75 7.72 0.42
CA ASP A 78 -14.85 9.17 0.30
C ASP A 78 -15.86 9.75 1.31
N GLU A 79 -16.64 8.91 1.98
CA GLU A 79 -17.58 9.31 3.03
C GLU A 79 -16.91 9.51 4.40
N LEU A 80 -15.68 9.03 4.59
CA LEU A 80 -14.96 9.16 5.86
C LEU A 80 -14.51 10.62 6.09
N ARG A 81 -14.68 11.09 7.33
CA ARG A 81 -14.38 12.48 7.73
C ARG A 81 -13.53 12.51 9.00
N GLY A 82 -12.59 13.45 9.05
CA GLY A 82 -11.81 13.78 10.24
C GLY A 82 -11.19 12.54 10.93
N PRO A 83 -11.37 12.39 12.26
CA PRO A 83 -10.84 11.26 13.04
C PRO A 83 -11.23 9.87 12.51
N ALA A 84 -12.39 9.71 11.86
CA ALA A 84 -12.82 8.41 11.35
C ALA A 84 -11.90 7.87 10.24
N ALA A 85 -11.36 8.76 9.40
CA ALA A 85 -10.39 8.41 8.37
C ALA A 85 -9.03 8.00 8.98
N LEU A 86 -8.60 8.67 10.06
CA LEU A 86 -7.38 8.32 10.78
C LEU A 86 -7.50 6.94 11.45
N HIS A 87 -8.61 6.64 12.12
CA HIS A 87 -8.87 5.30 12.66
C HIS A 87 -8.96 4.23 11.57
N ARG A 88 -9.36 4.57 10.33
CA ARG A 88 -9.31 3.63 9.21
C ARG A 88 -7.87 3.23 8.88
N LEU A 89 -6.92 4.16 8.95
CA LEU A 89 -5.50 3.87 8.77
C LEU A 89 -4.95 3.00 9.90
N VAL A 90 -5.42 3.15 11.14
CA VAL A 90 -5.05 2.25 12.24
C VAL A 90 -5.49 0.82 11.92
N ARG A 91 -6.75 0.62 11.52
CA ARG A 91 -7.26 -0.70 11.09
C ARG A 91 -6.49 -1.30 9.90
N LEU A 92 -6.00 -0.43 9.01
CA LEU A 92 -5.13 -0.84 7.90
C LEU A 92 -3.79 -1.38 8.43
N VAL A 93 -3.13 -0.65 9.33
CA VAL A 93 -1.86 -1.09 9.90
C VAL A 93 -2.02 -2.37 10.72
N GLU A 94 -3.09 -2.48 11.50
CA GLU A 94 -3.45 -3.72 12.23
C GLU A 94 -3.64 -4.91 11.28
N TYR A 95 -4.25 -4.70 10.11
CA TYR A 95 -4.36 -5.77 9.12
C TYR A 95 -2.99 -6.11 8.50
N ASN A 96 -2.17 -5.10 8.24
CA ASN A 96 -0.89 -5.24 7.55
C ASN A 96 0.12 -6.11 8.30
N VAL A 97 0.04 -6.18 9.64
CA VAL A 97 0.90 -7.10 10.43
C VAL A 97 0.73 -8.57 10.03
N HIS A 98 -0.43 -8.93 9.47
CA HIS A 98 -0.74 -10.29 9.03
C HIS A 98 -0.34 -10.56 7.57
N VAL A 99 0.11 -9.54 6.83
CA VAL A 99 0.54 -9.65 5.43
C VAL A 99 1.92 -9.00 5.19
N PRO A 100 2.98 -9.43 5.91
CA PRO A 100 4.32 -8.82 5.84
C PRO A 100 4.90 -8.75 4.43
N GLY A 101 4.58 -9.71 3.55
CA GLY A 101 5.04 -9.70 2.16
C GLY A 101 4.54 -8.50 1.35
N LEU A 102 3.32 -8.00 1.65
CA LEU A 102 2.76 -6.82 1.00
C LEU A 102 3.44 -5.54 1.50
N VAL A 103 3.61 -5.42 2.81
CA VAL A 103 4.34 -4.30 3.42
C VAL A 103 5.76 -4.24 2.86
N ARG A 104 6.45 -5.38 2.82
CA ARG A 104 7.80 -5.50 2.25
C ARG A 104 7.86 -5.06 0.79
N LEU A 105 6.90 -5.49 -0.04
CA LEU A 105 6.83 -5.04 -1.44
C LEU A 105 6.80 -3.52 -1.51
N PHE A 106 5.88 -2.87 -0.78
CA PHE A 106 5.73 -1.42 -0.83
C PHE A 106 6.95 -0.69 -0.28
N THR A 107 7.52 -1.14 0.84
CA THR A 107 8.75 -0.57 1.42
C THR A 107 9.92 -0.66 0.44
N VAL A 108 10.17 -1.83 -0.14
CA VAL A 108 11.30 -2.05 -1.08
C VAL A 108 11.11 -1.24 -2.36
N VAL A 109 9.95 -1.36 -3.02
CA VAL A 109 9.71 -0.70 -4.31
C VAL A 109 9.68 0.81 -4.16
N SER A 110 9.11 1.34 -3.08
CA SER A 110 9.10 2.79 -2.84
C SER A 110 10.52 3.32 -2.57
N GLY A 111 11.33 2.55 -1.83
CA GLY A 111 12.75 2.86 -1.63
C GLY A 111 13.54 2.85 -2.93
N GLU A 112 13.35 1.85 -3.80
CA GLU A 112 14.04 1.79 -5.11
C GLU A 112 13.58 2.89 -6.09
N ALA A 113 12.32 3.29 -6.00
CA ALA A 113 11.68 4.29 -6.87
C ALA A 113 12.27 5.70 -6.75
N VAL A 114 13.08 5.98 -5.72
CA VAL A 114 13.80 7.26 -5.59
C VAL A 114 15.04 7.32 -6.50
N THR A 115 15.51 6.17 -7.00
CA THR A 115 16.66 6.13 -7.90
C THR A 115 16.27 6.54 -9.32
N ALA A 116 17.22 7.15 -10.05
CA ALA A 116 16.99 7.61 -11.41
C ALA A 116 16.48 6.47 -12.33
N ASP A 117 15.51 6.81 -13.19
CA ASP A 117 14.91 5.94 -14.20
C ASP A 117 14.26 4.65 -13.66
N HIS A 118 13.96 4.57 -12.36
CA HIS A 118 13.28 3.40 -11.82
C HIS A 118 11.84 3.28 -12.39
N PRO A 119 11.44 2.12 -12.95
CA PRO A 119 10.12 1.98 -13.59
C PRO A 119 8.92 2.24 -12.65
N ALA A 120 9.12 2.06 -11.34
CA ALA A 120 8.09 2.32 -10.34
C ALA A 120 8.00 3.78 -9.88
N HIS A 121 8.84 4.71 -10.39
CA HIS A 121 8.83 6.12 -9.96
C HIS A 121 7.45 6.77 -10.15
N GLY A 122 6.85 6.62 -11.34
CA GLY A 122 5.52 7.14 -11.64
C GLY A 122 4.43 6.51 -10.75
N TRP A 123 4.53 5.21 -10.46
CA TRP A 123 3.62 4.54 -9.54
C TRP A 123 3.76 5.08 -8.10
N ALA A 124 4.98 5.15 -7.57
CA ALA A 124 5.24 5.57 -6.19
C ALA A 124 4.77 7.01 -5.95
N THR A 125 5.11 7.92 -6.87
CA THR A 125 4.66 9.32 -6.81
C THR A 125 3.13 9.43 -6.87
N ASN A 126 2.47 8.66 -7.73
CA ASN A 126 1.01 8.63 -7.79
C ASN A 126 0.38 8.05 -6.52
N ARG A 127 0.93 6.97 -5.97
CA ARG A 127 0.45 6.35 -4.73
C ARG A 127 0.48 7.33 -3.56
N TYR A 128 1.61 7.98 -3.32
CA TYR A 128 1.71 8.98 -2.25
C TYR A 128 0.74 10.14 -2.45
N ARG A 129 0.63 10.64 -3.69
CA ARG A 129 -0.30 11.71 -4.02
C ARG A 129 -1.74 11.31 -3.70
N THR A 130 -2.22 10.19 -4.24
CA THR A 130 -3.60 9.72 -4.05
C THR A 130 -3.92 9.47 -2.58
N LEU A 131 -3.02 8.85 -1.83
CA LEU A 131 -3.22 8.59 -0.40
C LEU A 131 -3.27 9.88 0.44
N GLN A 132 -2.40 10.84 0.14
CA GLN A 132 -2.37 12.13 0.82
C GLN A 132 -3.58 13.00 0.44
N GLU A 133 -4.00 12.99 -0.83
CA GLU A 133 -5.21 13.67 -1.29
C GLU A 133 -6.46 13.11 -0.62
N TRP A 134 -6.59 11.78 -0.53
CA TRP A 134 -7.70 11.13 0.16
C TRP A 134 -7.77 11.53 1.63
N LEU A 135 -6.67 11.39 2.38
CA LEU A 135 -6.67 11.75 3.80
C LEU A 135 -6.84 13.26 4.02
N GLY A 136 -6.22 14.08 3.16
CA GLY A 136 -6.37 15.54 3.20
C GLY A 136 -7.83 15.97 2.97
N ALA A 137 -8.53 15.34 2.02
CA ALA A 137 -9.95 15.57 1.77
C ALA A 137 -10.81 15.16 2.97
N ALA A 138 -10.55 14.00 3.56
CA ALA A 138 -11.27 13.55 4.76
C ALA A 138 -11.07 14.51 5.95
N LEU A 139 -9.85 14.99 6.16
CA LEU A 139 -9.55 15.98 7.21
C LEU A 139 -10.22 17.34 6.92
N ALA A 140 -10.23 17.79 5.67
CA ALA A 140 -10.94 19.01 5.27
C ALA A 140 -12.46 18.90 5.47
N ALA A 141 -13.05 17.73 5.20
CA ALA A 141 -14.45 17.46 5.53
C ALA A 141 -14.71 17.50 7.05
N GLY A 142 -13.76 16.97 7.84
CA GLY A 142 -13.80 17.08 9.31
C GLY A 142 -13.68 18.52 9.82
N ILE A 143 -12.97 19.40 9.10
CA ILE A 143 -12.95 20.83 9.42
C ILE A 143 -14.33 21.45 9.15
N ALA A 144 -14.95 21.09 8.02
CA ALA A 144 -16.25 21.64 7.62
C ALA A 144 -17.40 21.20 8.55
N ASP A 145 -17.36 19.98 9.08
CA ASP A 145 -18.35 19.47 10.03
C ASP A 145 -18.02 19.77 11.51
N GLY A 146 -16.86 20.38 11.77
CA GLY A 146 -16.43 20.81 13.09
C GLY A 146 -15.83 19.72 13.95
N THR A 147 -15.56 18.51 13.43
CA THR A 147 -14.86 17.42 14.16
C THR A 147 -13.34 17.59 14.20
N VAL A 148 -12.78 18.42 13.30
CA VAL A 148 -11.37 18.80 13.26
C VAL A 148 -11.26 20.32 13.41
N ARG A 149 -10.26 20.80 14.11
CA ARG A 149 -10.08 22.24 14.32
C ARG A 149 -9.80 22.98 13.01
N PRO A 150 -10.34 24.20 12.85
CA PRO A 150 -10.25 24.97 11.61
C PRO A 150 -8.85 25.46 11.25
N ASP A 151 -7.92 25.48 12.21
CA ASP A 151 -6.51 25.87 12.00
C ASP A 151 -5.61 24.69 11.57
N THR A 152 -6.18 23.49 11.40
CA THR A 152 -5.43 22.30 11.01
C THR A 152 -5.01 22.36 9.54
N ASP A 153 -3.70 22.29 9.27
CA ASP A 153 -3.19 22.06 7.92
C ASP A 153 -3.37 20.57 7.53
N ALA A 154 -4.49 20.28 6.86
CA ALA A 154 -4.86 18.93 6.43
C ALA A 154 -3.80 18.29 5.52
N THR A 155 -3.15 19.07 4.66
CA THR A 155 -2.13 18.54 3.73
C THR A 155 -0.86 18.13 4.49
N ALA A 156 -0.40 18.99 5.40
CA ALA A 156 0.77 18.70 6.21
C ALA A 156 0.52 17.50 7.14
N VAL A 157 -0.65 17.42 7.78
CA VAL A 157 -1.04 16.29 8.62
C VAL A 157 -1.07 14.99 7.81
N ALA A 158 -1.69 14.99 6.63
CA ALA A 158 -1.73 13.80 5.79
C ALA A 158 -0.33 13.30 5.44
N ARG A 159 0.58 14.21 5.07
CA ARG A 159 1.98 13.88 4.78
C ARG A 159 2.71 13.28 6.00
N GLN A 160 2.51 13.85 7.19
CA GLN A 160 3.10 13.36 8.43
C GLN A 160 2.60 11.95 8.79
N VAL A 161 1.31 11.69 8.63
CA VAL A 161 0.72 10.37 8.90
C VAL A 161 1.35 9.28 8.03
N PHE A 162 1.47 9.52 6.72
CA PHE A 162 2.11 8.52 5.83
C PHE A 162 3.61 8.38 6.11
N ALA A 163 4.32 9.48 6.40
CA ALA A 163 5.74 9.41 6.78
C ALA A 163 5.96 8.58 8.06
N MET A 164 5.09 8.74 9.06
CA MET A 164 5.15 7.94 10.29
C MET A 164 4.86 6.46 10.00
N MET A 165 3.84 6.18 9.19
CA MET A 165 3.49 4.81 8.82
C MET A 165 4.64 4.12 8.07
N ASP A 166 5.25 4.77 7.08
CA ASP A 166 6.37 4.22 6.30
C ASP A 166 7.58 3.94 7.21
N GLY A 167 7.88 4.86 8.13
CA GLY A 167 8.97 4.72 9.08
C GLY A 167 8.78 3.54 10.03
N LEU A 168 7.55 3.32 10.53
CA LEU A 168 7.24 2.18 11.40
C LEU A 168 7.25 0.86 10.63
N GLN A 169 6.74 0.85 9.39
CA GLN A 169 6.80 -0.32 8.52
C GLN A 169 8.23 -0.76 8.26
N LEU A 170 9.13 0.18 7.95
CA LEU A 170 10.55 -0.10 7.76
C LEU A 170 11.18 -0.71 9.02
N GLN A 171 10.96 -0.09 10.18
CA GLN A 171 11.51 -0.57 11.46
C GLN A 171 10.98 -1.96 11.83
N TRP A 172 9.68 -2.20 11.69
CA TRP A 172 9.08 -3.50 11.93
C TRP A 172 9.57 -4.59 10.98
N LEU A 173 9.78 -4.27 9.70
CA LEU A 173 10.36 -5.24 8.76
C LEU A 173 11.80 -5.63 9.10
N LEU A 174 12.55 -4.74 9.78
CA LEU A 174 13.92 -4.98 10.26
C LEU A 174 13.93 -5.74 11.58
N GLU A 175 13.02 -5.42 12.51
CA GLU A 175 12.90 -6.04 13.83
C GLU A 175 11.45 -6.46 14.15
N PRO A 176 10.92 -7.54 13.52
CA PRO A 176 9.51 -7.90 13.65
C PRO A 176 9.05 -8.25 15.06
N GLU A 177 9.97 -8.71 15.90
CA GLU A 177 9.71 -9.05 17.32
C GLU A 177 9.97 -7.86 18.26
N GLY A 178 10.73 -6.85 17.82
CA GLY A 178 11.16 -5.71 18.64
C GLY A 178 10.29 -4.46 18.46
N VAL A 179 9.57 -4.36 17.35
CA VAL A 179 8.77 -3.17 16.99
C VAL A 179 7.30 -3.55 16.82
N ASP A 180 6.44 -3.09 17.73
CA ASP A 180 4.99 -3.20 17.56
C ASP A 180 4.46 -2.05 16.69
N MET A 181 4.57 -2.21 15.37
CA MET A 181 4.13 -1.21 14.38
C MET A 181 2.67 -0.80 14.58
N ALA A 182 1.78 -1.74 14.90
CA ALA A 182 0.36 -1.45 15.03
C ALA A 182 0.07 -0.64 16.29
N ALA A 183 0.63 -1.03 17.44
CA ALA A 183 0.46 -0.28 18.69
C ALA A 183 1.08 1.12 18.59
N LEU A 184 2.29 1.25 18.03
CA LEU A 184 2.99 2.53 17.89
C LEU A 184 2.25 3.48 16.93
N PHE A 185 1.74 2.97 15.81
CA PHE A 185 0.97 3.80 14.88
C PHE A 185 -0.39 4.20 15.48
N GLY A 186 -1.05 3.29 16.19
CA GLY A 186 -2.29 3.59 16.93
C GLY A 186 -2.10 4.72 17.94
N ALA A 187 -1.08 4.63 18.79
CA ALA A 187 -0.77 5.67 19.78
C ALA A 187 -0.47 7.03 19.11
N TYR A 188 0.31 7.03 18.02
CA TYR A 188 0.57 8.26 17.25
C TYR A 188 -0.72 8.88 16.70
N ILE A 189 -1.66 8.05 16.20
CA ILE A 189 -2.95 8.53 15.69
C ILE A 189 -3.83 9.07 16.82
N ASP A 190 -3.86 8.43 17.98
CA ASP A 190 -4.62 8.91 19.14
C ASP A 190 -4.11 10.28 19.62
N ASP A 191 -2.79 10.43 19.74
CA ASP A 191 -2.16 11.72 20.07
C ASP A 191 -2.46 12.79 19.01
N LEU A 192 -2.43 12.41 17.73
CA LEU A 192 -2.77 13.30 16.62
C LEU A 192 -4.23 13.74 16.71
N ILE A 193 -5.17 12.83 16.97
CA ILE A 193 -6.60 13.13 17.10
C ILE A 193 -6.84 14.03 18.30
N ALA A 194 -6.27 13.73 19.47
CA ALA A 194 -6.36 14.61 20.64
C ALA A 194 -5.77 16.00 20.32
N ARG A 195 -4.70 16.03 19.54
CA ARG A 195 -4.06 17.27 19.10
C ARG A 195 -4.85 18.02 18.06
N ILE A 196 -5.66 17.45 17.17
CA ILE A 196 -6.34 18.20 16.07
C ILE A 196 -7.87 18.22 16.17
N GLY A 197 -8.44 17.39 17.03
CA GLY A 197 -9.87 17.33 17.27
C GLY A 197 -10.38 18.58 18.00
N THR A 198 -11.66 18.84 17.82
CA THR A 198 -12.40 19.77 18.66
C THR A 198 -12.86 19.01 19.90
N ASN A 199 -12.49 19.48 21.10
CA ASN A 199 -13.13 18.99 22.32
C ASN A 199 -14.60 19.40 22.24
N SER A 200 -15.50 18.43 22.03
CA SER A 200 -16.90 18.59 22.42
C SER A 200 -17.04 18.36 23.93
#